data_AF-A0A2B9Q025-F1
#
_entry.id   AF-A0A2B9Q025-F1
#
_cell.length_a   1.000
_cell.length_b   1.000
_cell.length_c   1.000
_cell.angle_alpha   90.00
_cell.angle_beta   90.00
_cell.angle_gamma   90.00
#
_symmetry.space_group_name_H-M   'P 1'
#
loop_
_entity.id
_entity.type
_entity.pdbx_description
1 polymer ?
#
loop_
_entity_poly.entity_id
_entity_poly.type
_entity_poly.pdbx_seq_one_letter_code
_entity_poly.pdbx_strand_id
1 'polypeptide(L)'
;MNHTIIKELEVELKNYFKPFLNAPATIEEIQYAESEMGISFPDELRNLYLAHNGEDKSGPGLFFGLPFLSLGEVLDEWRIWKRIEEDDFFNFDAFSIPTEWIKERYVNHNWIPISKDYGGNNIGIDVDPDEKGKVGQVINFGRDEEVKYVIANRISDLLLFILQTLKNKNFTVHQEEDYLYWSYGANDNIHFLDALFNIELPVLQPQFIFQSENNVKDWYDSLDEDWRNIVGESERTDRFIREKRLYLGGKGLVDISPLQMCTEVRELILSGNKIHDLTGLERMTALKKLYLVNNPVQDLTPIIHLQHLQEMNIKHTKINNLSELVEMSSLKKLDISHTSIQDFSLLPQFQKLESLSVHISNREQLYAISKVDNLKHLYILGLENVSELDLLVLQNLNKLITIEFENSFIANLYCFQHNASIQNIKLTDTKVMDGAALGKMKGLKELELDGATIDNLETICCSRSLEIFTGSFEQFYMLKESFDRKIDFSKIIGEMTEEEREIWHQHVMD
;
A
#
# COMPACT_ATOMS: atom_id res chain seq x y z
N MET A 1 5.65 -23.22 30.25
CA MET A 1 4.24 -23.25 29.78
C MET A 1 4.17 -23.99 28.44
N ASN A 2 4.94 -23.60 27.42
CA ASN A 2 5.02 -24.30 26.13
C ASN A 2 5.28 -25.81 26.19
N HIS A 3 6.24 -26.26 27.00
CA HIS A 3 6.57 -27.68 27.06
C HIS A 3 5.42 -28.57 27.57
N THR A 4 4.47 -28.01 28.33
CA THR A 4 3.27 -28.72 28.78
C THR A 4 2.22 -28.76 27.67
N ILE A 5 1.99 -27.63 26.99
CA ILE A 5 1.00 -27.52 25.89
C ILE A 5 1.39 -28.43 24.72
N ILE A 6 2.67 -28.41 24.31
CA ILE A 6 3.16 -29.27 23.21
C ILE A 6 2.96 -30.74 23.52
N LYS A 7 3.26 -31.19 24.74
CA LYS A 7 3.05 -32.59 25.14
C LYS A 7 1.57 -32.99 25.10
N GLU A 8 0.67 -32.12 25.56
CA GLU A 8 -0.77 -32.36 25.42
C GLU A 8 -1.19 -32.43 23.96
N LEU A 9 -0.67 -31.53 23.13
CA LEU A 9 -0.94 -31.49 21.69
C LEU A 9 -0.49 -32.79 21.01
N GLU A 10 0.72 -33.28 21.30
CA GLU A 10 1.21 -34.56 20.79
C GLU A 10 0.32 -35.74 21.20
N VAL A 11 -0.20 -35.75 22.43
CA VAL A 11 -1.09 -36.80 22.92
C VAL A 11 -2.41 -36.79 22.14
N GLU A 12 -3.00 -35.61 21.91
CA GLU A 12 -4.23 -35.48 21.14
C GLU A 12 -4.02 -35.84 19.66
N LEU A 13 -2.95 -35.36 19.03
CA LEU A 13 -2.64 -35.59 17.61
C LEU A 13 -2.37 -37.07 17.30
N LYS A 14 -1.81 -37.84 18.24
CA LYS A 14 -1.59 -39.29 18.09
C LYS A 14 -2.86 -40.10 17.90
N ASN A 15 -4.03 -39.54 18.24
CA ASN A 15 -5.32 -40.18 17.98
C ASN A 15 -5.69 -40.16 16.49
N TYR A 16 -5.06 -39.30 15.69
CA TYR A 16 -5.41 -39.04 14.28
C TYR A 16 -4.25 -39.29 13.32
N PHE A 17 -3.01 -39.02 13.74
CA PHE A 17 -1.82 -39.09 12.89
C PHE A 17 -0.71 -39.94 13.52
N LYS A 18 0.15 -40.49 12.67
CA LYS A 18 1.42 -41.08 13.13
C LYS A 18 2.31 -39.98 13.71
N PRO A 19 3.19 -40.27 14.69
CA PRO A 19 4.15 -39.29 15.18
C PRO A 19 4.96 -38.68 14.03
N PHE A 20 4.94 -37.35 13.92
CA PHE A 20 5.49 -36.63 12.77
C PHE A 20 6.40 -35.45 13.15
N LEU A 21 6.44 -35.06 14.43
CA LEU A 21 7.34 -33.98 14.88
C LEU A 21 8.78 -34.48 14.98
N ASN A 22 9.72 -33.67 14.53
CA ASN A 22 11.14 -34.01 14.53
C ASN A 22 11.72 -33.98 15.96
N ALA A 23 12.95 -34.49 16.10
CA ALA A 23 13.71 -34.35 17.33
C ALA A 23 13.96 -32.86 17.68
N PRO A 24 14.20 -32.52 18.96
CA PRO A 24 14.61 -31.18 19.38
C PRO A 24 15.79 -30.63 18.58
N ALA A 25 15.78 -29.32 18.31
CA ALA A 25 16.96 -28.61 17.83
C ALA A 25 18.03 -28.51 18.91
N THR A 26 19.30 -28.48 18.53
CA THR A 26 20.38 -28.15 19.46
C THR A 26 20.45 -26.65 19.72
N ILE A 27 21.13 -26.26 20.80
CA ILE A 27 21.36 -24.84 21.11
C ILE A 27 22.21 -24.21 20.00
N GLU A 28 23.17 -24.95 19.45
CA GLU A 28 24.05 -24.50 18.37
C GLU A 28 23.27 -24.27 17.06
N GLU A 29 22.28 -25.11 16.74
CA GLU A 29 21.42 -24.92 15.57
C GLU A 29 20.57 -23.64 15.67
N ILE A 30 20.01 -23.38 16.86
CA ILE A 30 19.25 -22.15 17.12
C ILE A 30 20.18 -20.93 17.02
N GLN A 31 21.34 -20.96 17.68
CA GLN A 31 22.31 -19.87 17.63
C GLN A 31 22.82 -19.59 16.22
N TYR A 32 23.01 -20.64 15.41
CA TYR A 32 23.36 -20.50 14.01
C TYR A 32 22.27 -19.76 13.23
N ALA A 33 21.00 -20.15 13.39
CA ALA A 33 19.89 -19.48 12.72
C ALA A 33 19.75 -18.00 13.14
N GLU A 34 19.86 -17.70 14.43
CA GLU A 34 19.83 -16.33 14.95
C GLU A 34 20.97 -15.47 14.38
N SER A 35 22.18 -16.04 14.30
CA SER A 35 23.35 -15.36 13.75
C SER A 35 23.22 -15.09 12.25
N GLU A 36 22.71 -16.05 11.48
CA GLU A 36 22.48 -15.90 10.03
C GLU A 36 21.42 -14.83 9.73
N MET A 37 20.37 -14.79 10.55
CA MET A 37 19.28 -13.83 10.40
C MET A 37 19.63 -12.43 10.93
N GLY A 38 20.59 -12.35 11.86
CA GLY A 38 20.85 -11.13 12.63
C GLY A 38 19.72 -10.81 13.61
N ILE A 39 18.94 -11.81 14.02
CA ILE A 39 17.73 -11.68 14.82
C ILE A 39 17.85 -12.53 16.08
N SER A 40 17.52 -11.95 17.24
CA SER A 40 17.38 -12.71 18.49
C SER A 40 15.99 -13.30 18.58
N PHE A 41 15.87 -14.63 18.67
CA PHE A 41 14.56 -15.27 18.76
C PHE A 41 13.90 -14.97 20.12
N PRO A 42 12.58 -14.73 20.17
CA PRO A 42 11.87 -14.68 21.44
C PRO A 42 11.97 -16.01 22.20
N ASP A 43 11.93 -15.97 23.54
CA ASP A 43 12.07 -17.17 24.37
C ASP A 43 11.07 -18.28 24.02
N GLU A 44 9.84 -17.91 23.65
CA GLU A 44 8.84 -18.89 23.26
C GLU A 44 9.16 -19.61 21.95
N LEU A 45 9.82 -18.91 21.01
CA LEU A 45 10.25 -19.49 19.73
C LEU A 45 11.43 -20.44 19.96
N ARG A 46 12.42 -20.03 20.77
CA ARG A 46 13.52 -20.93 21.18
C ARG A 46 12.97 -22.18 21.87
N ASN A 47 12.02 -22.02 22.78
CA ASN A 47 11.40 -23.14 23.50
C ASN A 47 10.60 -24.08 22.58
N LEU A 48 9.99 -23.56 21.51
CA LEU A 48 9.33 -24.39 20.50
C LEU A 48 10.35 -25.27 19.77
N TYR A 49 11.45 -24.68 19.30
CA TYR A 49 12.51 -25.42 18.59
C TYR A 49 13.31 -26.37 19.49
N LEU A 50 13.52 -26.03 20.75
CA LEU A 50 14.08 -26.94 21.77
C LEU A 50 13.14 -28.10 22.12
N ALA A 51 11.86 -28.04 21.74
CA ALA A 51 10.96 -29.17 21.84
C ALA A 51 11.00 -30.01 20.56
N HIS A 52 10.87 -29.37 19.38
CA HIS A 52 10.88 -30.05 18.08
C HIS A 52 11.46 -29.13 16.99
N ASN A 53 12.39 -29.65 16.18
CA ASN A 53 12.95 -28.92 15.04
C ASN A 53 12.11 -29.11 13.77
N GLY A 54 10.89 -28.58 13.79
CA GLY A 54 9.91 -28.76 12.72
C GLY A 54 9.23 -30.12 12.72
N GLU A 55 8.61 -30.46 11.59
CA GLU A 55 8.00 -31.75 11.32
C GLU A 55 8.67 -32.52 10.18
N ASP A 56 8.34 -33.82 10.08
CA ASP A 56 8.69 -34.67 8.96
C ASP A 56 8.08 -34.11 7.66
N LYS A 57 8.78 -34.25 6.53
CA LYS A 57 8.32 -33.75 5.23
C LYS A 57 6.99 -34.37 4.75
N SER A 58 6.64 -35.55 5.27
CA SER A 58 5.37 -36.23 5.05
C SER A 58 4.36 -35.99 6.18
N GLY A 59 4.65 -35.05 7.09
CA GLY A 59 3.80 -34.66 8.19
C GLY A 59 2.48 -34.03 7.71
N PRO A 60 1.43 -34.08 8.55
CA PRO A 60 0.10 -33.60 8.20
C PRO A 60 -0.05 -32.07 8.31
N GLY A 61 1.00 -31.33 8.65
CA GLY A 61 0.96 -29.90 8.90
C GLY A 61 0.46 -29.53 10.29
N LEU A 62 1.35 -29.24 11.24
CA LEU A 62 1.01 -28.85 12.62
C LEU A 62 -0.03 -27.71 12.72
N PHE A 63 0.04 -26.74 11.80
CA PHE A 63 -0.79 -25.55 11.81
C PHE A 63 -1.97 -25.68 10.86
N PHE A 64 -2.87 -26.64 11.16
CA PHE A 64 -4.05 -26.94 10.35
C PHE A 64 -3.73 -27.20 8.88
N GLY A 65 -2.82 -28.16 8.63
CA GLY A 65 -2.41 -28.53 7.28
C GLY A 65 -1.15 -27.81 6.80
N LEU A 66 -0.76 -26.72 7.46
CA LEU A 66 0.49 -26.02 7.17
C LEU A 66 1.66 -26.61 7.99
N PRO A 67 2.81 -26.92 7.37
CA PRO A 67 3.95 -27.58 8.00
C PRO A 67 4.61 -26.73 9.07
N PHE A 68 5.04 -27.33 10.18
CA PHE A 68 5.98 -26.71 11.09
C PHE A 68 7.41 -26.80 10.53
N LEU A 69 7.98 -25.66 10.10
CA LEU A 69 9.28 -25.63 9.43
C LEU A 69 10.43 -25.93 10.41
N SER A 70 11.37 -26.76 9.98
CA SER A 70 12.67 -26.92 10.64
C SER A 70 13.50 -25.64 10.52
N LEU A 71 14.46 -25.42 11.41
CA LEU A 71 15.33 -24.21 11.37
C LEU A 71 16.05 -24.02 10.03
N GLY A 72 16.40 -25.12 9.35
CA GLY A 72 16.98 -25.05 8.00
C GLY A 72 15.98 -24.47 6.99
N GLU A 73 14.73 -24.94 7.02
CA GLU A 73 13.66 -24.46 6.14
C GLU A 73 13.23 -23.03 6.48
N VAL A 74 13.25 -22.65 7.77
CA VAL A 74 13.05 -21.25 8.21
C VAL A 74 14.08 -20.34 7.55
N LEU A 75 15.36 -20.71 7.58
CA LEU A 75 16.44 -19.91 6.98
C LEU A 75 16.29 -19.79 5.47
N ASP A 76 15.92 -20.87 4.80
CA ASP A 76 15.72 -20.87 3.35
C ASP A 76 14.55 -19.97 2.95
N GLU A 77 13.41 -20.09 3.66
CA GLU A 77 12.24 -19.24 3.43
C GLU A 77 12.55 -17.77 3.74
N TRP A 78 13.20 -17.49 4.88
CA TRP A 78 13.58 -16.15 5.28
C TRP A 78 14.51 -15.46 4.26
N ARG A 79 15.48 -16.19 3.69
CA ARG A 79 16.38 -15.66 2.64
C ARG A 79 15.63 -15.22 1.39
N ILE A 80 14.51 -15.87 1.05
CA ILE A 80 13.66 -15.47 -0.07
C ILE A 80 13.02 -14.11 0.25
N TRP A 81 12.38 -13.97 1.41
CA TRP A 81 11.70 -12.74 1.81
C TRP A 81 12.65 -11.56 2.02
N LYS A 82 13.83 -11.80 2.58
CA LYS A 82 14.85 -10.75 2.72
C LYS A 82 15.28 -10.17 1.37
N ARG A 83 15.44 -11.00 0.33
CA ARG A 83 15.78 -10.51 -1.02
C ARG A 83 14.66 -9.69 -1.65
N ILE A 84 13.40 -10.03 -1.35
CA ILE A 84 12.24 -9.27 -1.83
C ILE A 84 12.19 -7.89 -1.18
N GLU A 85 12.55 -7.75 0.11
CA GLU A 85 12.58 -6.45 0.79
C GLU A 85 13.65 -5.50 0.22
N GLU A 86 14.73 -6.03 -0.36
CA GLU A 86 15.78 -5.25 -1.01
C GLU A 86 15.37 -4.72 -2.40
N ASP A 87 14.20 -5.13 -2.92
CA ASP A 87 13.68 -4.73 -4.22
C ASP A 87 12.57 -3.67 -4.07
N ASP A 88 12.88 -2.43 -4.45
CA ASP A 88 11.98 -1.27 -4.38
C ASP A 88 10.68 -1.43 -5.19
N PHE A 89 10.59 -2.44 -6.07
CA PHE A 89 9.39 -2.73 -6.86
C PHE A 89 8.21 -3.21 -6.01
N PHE A 90 8.44 -3.81 -4.85
CA PHE A 90 7.40 -4.43 -4.02
C PHE A 90 6.91 -3.51 -2.89
N ASN A 91 6.34 -2.37 -3.25
CA ASN A 91 5.69 -1.45 -2.30
C ASN A 91 4.18 -1.42 -2.52
N PHE A 92 3.50 -2.50 -2.15
CA PHE A 92 2.04 -2.58 -2.12
C PHE A 92 1.50 -2.15 -0.76
N ASP A 93 0.30 -1.56 -0.75
CA ASP A 93 -0.37 -1.29 0.52
C ASP A 93 -0.65 -2.62 1.23
N ALA A 94 -0.32 -2.68 2.52
CA ALA A 94 -0.68 -3.79 3.39
C ALA A 94 -1.40 -3.23 4.61
N PHE A 95 -2.25 -4.04 5.24
CA PHE A 95 -3.11 -3.60 6.33
C PHE A 95 -2.92 -4.46 7.58
N SER A 96 -2.69 -3.82 8.73
CA SER A 96 -2.51 -4.52 10.00
C SER A 96 -3.82 -4.66 10.76
N ILE A 97 -4.14 -5.85 11.25
CA ILE A 97 -5.30 -6.13 12.09
C ILE A 97 -4.81 -6.77 13.40
N PRO A 98 -5.00 -6.12 14.55
CA PRO A 98 -5.59 -4.78 14.72
C PRO A 98 -4.68 -3.67 14.18
N THR A 99 -5.25 -2.50 13.87
CA THR A 99 -4.50 -1.34 13.36
C THR A 99 -3.31 -0.98 14.27
N GLU A 100 -2.15 -0.70 13.68
CA GLU A 100 -0.88 -0.35 14.37
C GLU A 100 -0.27 -1.49 15.20
N TRP A 101 -0.64 -2.75 14.99
CA TRP A 101 0.03 -3.88 15.65
C TRP A 101 1.17 -4.49 14.82
N ILE A 102 1.03 -4.48 13.50
CA ILE A 102 1.99 -5.03 12.53
C ILE A 102 2.37 -3.88 11.61
N LYS A 103 3.65 -3.76 11.27
CA LYS A 103 4.07 -2.71 10.34
C LYS A 103 3.40 -2.95 8.99
N GLU A 104 2.67 -1.95 8.53
CA GLU A 104 1.93 -1.99 7.26
C GLU A 104 2.89 -1.84 6.08
N ARG A 105 3.50 -2.97 5.72
CA ARG A 105 4.40 -3.14 4.58
C ARG A 105 4.20 -4.52 3.97
N TYR A 106 4.61 -4.68 2.72
CA TYR A 106 4.50 -5.96 2.03
C TYR A 106 5.35 -7.04 2.70
N VAL A 107 6.60 -6.73 3.02
CA VAL A 107 7.60 -7.63 3.62
C VAL A 107 8.39 -6.94 4.73
N ASN A 108 8.86 -7.72 5.71
CA ASN A 108 9.82 -7.29 6.73
C ASN A 108 10.72 -8.50 7.05
N HIS A 109 12.04 -8.39 6.90
CA HIS A 109 12.97 -9.46 7.29
C HIS A 109 12.89 -9.80 8.79
N ASN A 110 12.27 -8.97 9.62
CA ASN A 110 12.01 -9.28 11.02
C ASN A 110 10.72 -10.09 11.26
N TRP A 111 10.10 -10.61 10.20
CA TRP A 111 9.05 -11.63 10.28
C TRP A 111 9.65 -13.01 10.02
N ILE A 112 9.73 -13.84 11.07
CA ILE A 112 10.38 -15.15 11.02
C ILE A 112 9.34 -16.19 10.56
N PRO A 113 9.45 -16.78 9.35
CA PRO A 113 8.49 -17.78 8.88
C PRO A 113 8.63 -19.06 9.70
N ILE A 114 7.55 -19.53 10.32
CA ILE A 114 7.51 -20.82 11.05
C ILE A 114 6.65 -21.87 10.34
N SER A 115 5.88 -21.44 9.34
CA SER A 115 5.01 -22.27 8.51
C SER A 115 4.74 -21.60 7.17
N LYS A 116 4.36 -22.39 6.15
CA LYS A 116 4.08 -21.90 4.80
C LYS A 116 3.07 -22.74 4.03
N ASP A 117 2.40 -22.15 3.05
CA ASP A 117 1.41 -22.84 2.19
C ASP A 117 1.99 -23.35 0.84
N TYR A 118 3.27 -23.11 0.57
CA TYR A 118 3.95 -23.34 -0.71
C TYR A 118 3.44 -22.50 -1.90
N GLY A 119 2.40 -21.68 -1.73
CA GLY A 119 1.93 -20.65 -2.67
C GLY A 119 2.64 -19.30 -2.46
N GLY A 120 3.32 -19.14 -1.32
CA GLY A 120 4.06 -17.93 -0.95
C GLY A 120 3.45 -17.20 0.25
N ASN A 121 2.59 -17.86 1.04
CA ASN A 121 2.02 -17.31 2.26
C ASN A 121 2.49 -18.08 3.49
N ASN A 122 2.63 -17.39 4.60
CA ASN A 122 3.34 -17.85 5.78
C ASN A 122 2.58 -17.52 7.05
N ILE A 123 2.77 -18.38 8.07
CA ILE A 123 2.63 -18.00 9.46
C ILE A 123 4.02 -17.65 9.98
N GLY A 124 4.16 -16.52 10.65
CA GLY A 124 5.44 -16.07 11.18
C GLY A 124 5.39 -15.44 12.55
N ILE A 125 6.58 -15.25 13.11
CA ILE A 125 6.81 -14.55 14.36
C ILE A 125 7.30 -13.14 14.05
N ASP A 126 6.55 -12.16 14.49
CA ASP A 126 6.88 -10.75 14.31
C ASP A 126 7.76 -10.28 15.47
N VAL A 127 9.03 -10.00 15.18
CA VAL A 127 9.98 -9.43 16.16
C VAL A 127 10.22 -7.93 15.96
N ASP A 128 9.52 -7.31 15.02
CA ASP A 128 9.55 -5.88 14.73
C ASP A 128 8.13 -5.33 14.53
N PRO A 129 7.27 -5.43 15.58
CA PRO A 129 5.89 -4.99 15.52
C PRO A 129 5.78 -3.47 15.35
N ASP A 130 4.58 -3.01 15.02
CA ASP A 130 4.25 -1.58 15.01
C ASP A 130 3.90 -1.08 16.43
N GLU A 131 3.58 0.21 16.58
CA GLU A 131 3.50 0.93 17.86
C GLU A 131 2.67 0.23 18.98
N LYS A 132 1.59 -0.48 18.62
CA LYS A 132 0.71 -1.19 19.57
C LYS A 132 0.96 -2.69 19.66
N GLY A 133 1.78 -3.26 18.77
CA GLY A 133 2.04 -4.69 18.69
C GLY A 133 3.03 -5.18 19.74
N LYS A 134 3.28 -6.49 19.75
CA LYS A 134 4.18 -7.13 20.72
C LYS A 134 5.21 -7.99 20.01
N VAL A 135 6.48 -7.84 20.42
CA VAL A 135 7.57 -8.69 19.94
C VAL A 135 7.24 -10.15 20.30
N GLY A 136 7.29 -11.02 19.30
CA GLY A 136 6.94 -12.43 19.43
C GLY A 136 5.46 -12.76 19.18
N GLN A 137 4.65 -11.78 18.74
CA GLN A 137 3.31 -12.05 18.24
C GLN A 137 3.36 -12.91 16.96
N VAL A 138 2.35 -13.74 16.77
CA VAL A 138 2.22 -14.60 15.59
C VAL A 138 1.32 -13.91 14.57
N ILE A 139 1.77 -13.86 13.33
CA ILE A 139 1.08 -13.16 12.23
C ILE A 139 0.99 -14.04 10.98
N ASN A 140 0.11 -13.70 10.05
CA ASN A 140 0.25 -14.09 8.64
C ASN A 140 1.03 -13.02 7.88
N PHE A 141 1.80 -13.46 6.88
CA PHE A 141 2.40 -12.60 5.87
C PHE A 141 2.73 -13.43 4.63
N GLY A 142 2.88 -12.80 3.48
CA GLY A 142 2.96 -13.57 2.25
C GLY A 142 2.62 -12.77 1.01
N ARG A 143 2.72 -13.46 -0.12
CA ARG A 143 2.48 -12.93 -1.46
C ARG A 143 1.08 -12.38 -1.61
N ASP A 144 0.11 -13.11 -1.06
CA ASP A 144 -1.32 -12.81 -1.18
C ASP A 144 -1.89 -12.23 0.14
N GLU A 145 -1.04 -12.04 1.16
CA GLU A 145 -1.41 -11.55 2.49
C GLU A 145 -1.30 -10.03 2.57
N GLU A 146 -2.19 -9.36 1.83
CA GLU A 146 -2.36 -7.91 1.91
C GLU A 146 -2.80 -7.49 3.32
N VAL A 147 -3.73 -8.24 3.91
CA VAL A 147 -4.20 -8.04 5.27
C VAL A 147 -3.44 -8.97 6.21
N LYS A 148 -2.66 -8.37 7.10
CA LYS A 148 -1.87 -9.04 8.13
C LYS A 148 -2.62 -9.02 9.44
N TYR A 149 -2.99 -10.18 9.93
CA TYR A 149 -3.63 -10.44 11.20
C TYR A 149 -2.60 -10.80 12.25
N VAL A 150 -2.78 -10.27 13.46
CA VAL A 150 -2.20 -10.86 14.65
C VAL A 150 -3.01 -12.11 14.99
N ILE A 151 -2.49 -13.27 14.60
CA ILE A 151 -3.08 -14.59 14.84
C ILE A 151 -3.04 -14.93 16.33
N ALA A 152 -1.91 -14.67 16.99
CA ALA A 152 -1.70 -14.99 18.41
C ALA A 152 -0.76 -13.97 19.09
N ASN A 153 -0.97 -13.64 20.37
CA ASN A 153 -0.16 -12.64 21.08
C ASN A 153 1.24 -13.23 21.33
N ARG A 154 1.29 -14.56 21.41
CA ARG A 154 2.43 -15.40 21.70
C ARG A 154 2.23 -16.76 21.06
N ILE A 155 3.32 -17.51 20.88
CA ILE A 155 3.30 -18.88 20.35
C ILE A 155 2.48 -19.80 21.26
N SER A 156 2.58 -19.64 22.57
CA SER A 156 1.77 -20.38 23.55
C SER A 156 0.26 -20.29 23.26
N ASP A 157 -0.21 -19.10 22.87
CA ASP A 157 -1.63 -18.82 22.64
C ASP A 157 -2.10 -19.50 21.34
N LEU A 158 -1.26 -19.51 20.28
CA LEU A 158 -1.54 -20.26 19.05
C LEU A 158 -1.61 -21.78 19.32
N LEU A 159 -0.62 -22.33 20.04
CA LEU A 159 -0.60 -23.75 20.35
C LEU A 159 -1.80 -24.15 21.22
N LEU A 160 -2.21 -23.30 22.15
CA LEU A 160 -3.39 -23.51 22.97
C LEU A 160 -4.68 -23.45 22.13
N PHE A 161 -4.76 -22.54 21.17
CA PHE A 161 -5.88 -22.46 20.22
C PHE A 161 -6.01 -23.73 19.37
N ILE A 162 -4.90 -24.28 18.88
CA ILE A 162 -4.89 -25.56 18.14
C ILE A 162 -5.34 -26.70 19.05
N LEU A 163 -4.80 -26.78 20.27
CA LEU A 163 -5.17 -27.80 21.25
C LEU A 163 -6.66 -27.75 21.61
N GLN A 164 -7.21 -26.56 21.80
CA GLN A 164 -8.64 -26.38 22.07
C GLN A 164 -9.50 -26.77 20.86
N THR A 165 -9.06 -26.44 19.65
CA THR A 165 -9.73 -26.84 18.40
C THR A 165 -9.82 -28.37 18.27
N LEU A 166 -8.73 -29.09 18.58
CA LEU A 166 -8.70 -30.56 18.64
C LEU A 166 -9.67 -31.11 19.70
N LYS A 167 -9.59 -30.60 20.94
CA LYS A 167 -10.45 -31.04 22.07
C LYS A 167 -11.94 -30.80 21.79
N ASN A 168 -12.26 -29.71 21.09
CA ASN A 168 -13.62 -29.35 20.71
C ASN A 168 -14.09 -30.05 19.41
N LYS A 169 -13.21 -30.80 18.73
CA LYS A 169 -13.46 -31.46 17.44
C LYS A 169 -13.92 -30.49 16.34
N ASN A 170 -13.41 -29.26 16.34
CA ASN A 170 -13.71 -28.25 15.32
C ASN A 170 -12.66 -28.27 14.20
N PHE A 171 -12.46 -29.43 13.58
CA PHE A 171 -11.49 -29.63 12.51
C PHE A 171 -11.95 -30.77 11.60
N THR A 172 -11.33 -30.87 10.42
CA THR A 172 -11.58 -31.96 9.46
C THR A 172 -10.27 -32.62 9.09
N VAL A 173 -10.24 -33.96 9.04
CA VAL A 173 -9.08 -34.74 8.55
C VAL A 173 -9.37 -35.18 7.13
N HIS A 174 -8.43 -34.92 6.24
CA HIS A 174 -8.50 -35.24 4.82
C HIS A 174 -7.50 -36.32 4.47
N GLN A 175 -7.87 -37.18 3.53
CA GLN A 175 -7.00 -38.23 3.00
C GLN A 175 -6.96 -38.11 1.47
N GLU A 176 -5.78 -37.86 0.93
CA GLU A 176 -5.51 -37.80 -0.51
C GLU A 176 -4.41 -38.81 -0.85
N GLU A 177 -4.74 -39.82 -1.65
CA GLU A 177 -3.86 -40.94 -2.00
C GLU A 177 -3.16 -41.54 -0.75
N ASP A 178 -1.89 -41.20 -0.56
CA ASP A 178 -1.01 -41.67 0.52
C ASP A 178 -0.71 -40.59 1.60
N TYR A 179 -1.36 -39.44 1.53
CA TYR A 179 -1.12 -38.28 2.40
C TYR A 179 -2.36 -37.94 3.24
N LEU A 180 -2.11 -37.64 4.52
CA LEU A 180 -3.13 -37.18 5.47
C LEU A 180 -2.80 -35.76 5.88
N TYR A 181 -3.80 -34.88 5.86
CA TYR A 181 -3.72 -33.52 6.39
C TYR A 181 -5.02 -33.16 7.09
N TRP A 182 -5.10 -31.94 7.61
CA TRP A 182 -6.27 -31.46 8.33
C TRP A 182 -6.46 -29.96 8.14
N SER A 183 -7.70 -29.51 8.31
CA SER A 183 -8.08 -28.10 8.20
C SER A 183 -8.81 -27.65 9.47
N TYR A 184 -8.80 -26.33 9.70
CA TYR A 184 -9.65 -25.71 10.71
C TYR A 184 -11.13 -25.78 10.27
N GLY A 185 -12.04 -26.08 11.20
CA GLY A 185 -13.48 -26.14 10.94
C GLY A 185 -14.02 -27.55 10.70
N ALA A 186 -15.20 -27.84 11.26
CA ALA A 186 -15.87 -29.13 11.09
C ALA A 186 -16.68 -29.19 9.79
N ASN A 187 -16.40 -30.18 8.94
CA ASN A 187 -17.04 -30.42 7.62
C ASN A 187 -16.71 -29.39 6.53
N ASP A 188 -15.69 -28.57 6.73
CA ASP A 188 -15.24 -27.58 5.77
C ASP A 188 -13.81 -27.87 5.30
N ASN A 189 -13.57 -27.68 4.00
CA ASN A 189 -12.22 -27.69 3.42
C ASN A 189 -11.77 -26.25 3.16
N ILE A 190 -11.49 -25.51 4.24
CA ILE A 190 -11.01 -24.13 4.18
C ILE A 190 -9.54 -24.11 4.60
N HIS A 191 -8.70 -23.51 3.75
CA HIS A 191 -7.30 -23.27 4.06
C HIS A 191 -7.16 -22.31 5.25
N PHE A 192 -6.25 -22.58 6.20
CA PHE A 192 -6.24 -21.83 7.47
C PHE A 192 -6.00 -20.33 7.30
N LEU A 193 -5.12 -19.92 6.37
CA LEU A 193 -4.88 -18.51 6.09
C LEU A 193 -6.14 -17.81 5.53
N ASP A 194 -6.90 -18.50 4.66
CA ASP A 194 -8.17 -18.01 4.13
C ASP A 194 -9.24 -17.89 5.23
N ALA A 195 -9.17 -18.76 6.23
CA ALA A 195 -10.09 -18.76 7.37
C ALA A 195 -9.88 -17.56 8.31
N LEU A 196 -8.68 -16.95 8.35
CA LEU A 196 -8.32 -15.90 9.33
C LEU A 196 -9.32 -14.73 9.36
N PHE A 197 -9.92 -14.39 8.23
CA PHE A 197 -10.93 -13.31 8.13
C PHE A 197 -12.25 -13.63 8.86
N ASN A 198 -12.57 -14.91 9.07
CA ASN A 198 -13.89 -15.37 9.55
C ASN A 198 -13.86 -16.04 10.93
N ILE A 199 -12.69 -16.16 11.57
CA ILE A 199 -12.54 -16.89 12.83
C ILE A 199 -12.18 -15.96 13.99
N GLU A 200 -12.64 -16.32 15.19
CA GLU A 200 -12.20 -15.65 16.41
C GLU A 200 -10.78 -16.11 16.76
N LEU A 201 -9.80 -15.22 16.54
CA LEU A 201 -8.41 -15.46 16.89
C LEU A 201 -8.14 -15.11 18.37
N PRO A 202 -7.18 -15.78 19.03
CA PRO A 202 -6.85 -15.59 20.46
C PRO A 202 -6.27 -14.21 20.86
N VAL A 203 -6.38 -13.21 19.99
CA VAL A 203 -5.88 -11.83 20.15
C VAL A 203 -6.84 -10.81 19.56
N LEU A 204 -7.70 -11.23 18.63
CA LEU A 204 -8.56 -10.32 17.90
C LEU A 204 -9.89 -10.18 18.62
N GLN A 205 -10.10 -9.00 19.19
CA GLN A 205 -11.44 -8.49 19.45
C GLN A 205 -11.81 -7.59 18.28
N PRO A 206 -12.67 -8.03 17.34
CA PRO A 206 -13.30 -7.09 16.43
C PRO A 206 -14.00 -6.03 17.30
N GLN A 207 -13.66 -4.75 17.09
CA GLN A 207 -14.39 -3.66 17.71
C GLN A 207 -15.75 -3.56 17.02
N PHE A 208 -16.65 -4.49 17.33
CA PHE A 208 -18.06 -4.31 17.02
C PHE A 208 -18.60 -3.29 18.01
N ILE A 209 -18.58 -2.01 17.62
CA ILE A 209 -19.30 -0.97 18.37
C ILE A 209 -20.82 -1.22 18.32
N PHE A 210 -21.31 -2.21 17.56
CA PHE A 210 -22.71 -2.64 17.61
C PHE A 210 -22.87 -4.16 17.52
N GLN A 211 -22.65 -4.88 18.62
CA GLN A 211 -23.26 -6.19 18.82
C GLN A 211 -24.66 -6.03 19.45
N SER A 212 -25.67 -6.02 18.60
CA SER A 212 -26.83 -6.86 18.84
C SER A 212 -27.17 -7.51 17.51
N GLU A 213 -27.55 -8.78 17.50
CA GLU A 213 -27.97 -9.55 16.31
C GLU A 213 -29.09 -8.86 15.50
N ASN A 214 -29.65 -7.76 16.03
CA ASN A 214 -30.62 -6.90 15.36
C ASN A 214 -30.01 -5.80 14.47
N ASN A 215 -28.73 -5.40 14.58
CA ASN A 215 -28.28 -4.18 13.87
C ASN A 215 -27.85 -4.39 12.40
N VAL A 216 -27.16 -5.49 12.07
CA VAL A 216 -26.68 -5.72 10.69
C VAL A 216 -27.84 -6.07 9.76
N LYS A 217 -28.78 -6.89 10.24
CA LYS A 217 -29.99 -7.23 9.51
C LYS A 217 -30.91 -6.02 9.35
N ASP A 218 -31.19 -5.27 10.42
CA ASP A 218 -32.03 -4.07 10.33
C ASP A 218 -31.38 -3.00 9.43
N TRP A 219 -30.05 -2.87 9.47
CA TRP A 219 -29.30 -2.03 8.53
C TRP A 219 -29.54 -2.48 7.08
N TYR A 220 -29.36 -3.77 6.76
CA TYR A 220 -29.57 -4.29 5.40
C TYR A 220 -31.02 -4.11 4.93
N ASP A 221 -31.97 -4.38 5.82
CA ASP A 221 -33.41 -4.22 5.55
C ASP A 221 -33.78 -2.74 5.33
N SER A 222 -33.03 -1.81 5.92
CA SER A 222 -33.21 -0.35 5.72
C SER A 222 -32.64 0.19 4.40
N LEU A 223 -31.78 -0.57 3.71
CA LEU A 223 -31.16 -0.15 2.46
C LEU A 223 -32.20 -0.01 1.34
N ASP A 224 -32.02 1.01 0.51
CA ASP A 224 -32.75 1.15 -0.75
C ASP A 224 -32.26 0.13 -1.80
N GLU A 225 -32.91 0.13 -2.98
CA GLU A 225 -32.58 -0.81 -4.05
C GLU A 225 -31.16 -0.61 -4.58
N ASP A 226 -30.68 0.63 -4.68
CA ASP A 226 -29.33 0.94 -5.17
C ASP A 226 -28.27 0.39 -4.22
N TRP A 227 -28.44 0.58 -2.91
CA TRP A 227 -27.54 0.04 -1.90
C TRP A 227 -27.63 -1.47 -1.77
N ARG A 228 -28.81 -2.08 -1.91
CA ARG A 228 -28.93 -3.55 -1.95
C ARG A 228 -28.19 -4.14 -3.14
N ASN A 229 -28.21 -3.47 -4.30
CA ASN A 229 -27.43 -3.89 -5.46
C ASN A 229 -25.91 -3.77 -5.25
N ILE A 230 -25.46 -2.81 -4.42
CA ILE A 230 -24.06 -2.65 -4.06
C ILE A 230 -23.60 -3.71 -3.04
N VAL A 231 -24.38 -3.91 -1.97
CA VAL A 231 -24.05 -4.85 -0.88
C VAL A 231 -24.19 -6.30 -1.33
N GLY A 232 -25.15 -6.57 -2.22
CA GLY A 232 -25.52 -7.92 -2.64
C GLY A 232 -26.50 -8.57 -1.66
N GLU A 233 -26.58 -9.90 -1.69
CA GLU A 233 -27.50 -10.66 -0.85
C GLU A 233 -27.21 -10.48 0.66
N SER A 234 -28.24 -10.64 1.50
CA SER A 234 -28.12 -10.42 2.95
C SER A 234 -27.02 -11.23 3.62
N GLU A 235 -26.71 -12.43 3.11
CA GLU A 235 -25.64 -13.31 3.59
C GLU A 235 -24.23 -12.73 3.38
N ARG A 236 -24.08 -11.75 2.48
CA ARG A 236 -22.81 -11.07 2.19
C ARG A 236 -22.58 -9.83 3.04
N THR A 237 -23.55 -9.44 3.85
CA THR A 237 -23.50 -8.18 4.60
C THR A 237 -22.29 -8.11 5.53
N ASP A 238 -22.03 -9.18 6.30
CA ASP A 238 -20.89 -9.21 7.22
C ASP A 238 -19.55 -9.08 6.52
N ARG A 239 -19.45 -9.59 5.28
CA ARG A 239 -18.27 -9.41 4.44
C ARG A 239 -18.14 -7.96 4.01
N PHE A 240 -19.22 -7.37 3.48
CA PHE A 240 -19.24 -6.00 2.97
C PHE A 240 -18.81 -4.97 4.04
N ILE A 241 -19.35 -5.06 5.27
CA ILE A 241 -19.03 -4.09 6.33
C ILE A 241 -17.57 -4.22 6.84
N ARG A 242 -16.90 -5.33 6.55
CA ARG A 242 -15.51 -5.60 6.93
C ARG A 242 -14.52 -5.34 5.80
N GLU A 243 -14.98 -4.93 4.62
CA GLU A 243 -14.10 -4.64 3.50
C GLU A 243 -13.07 -3.56 3.85
N LYS A 244 -11.82 -3.75 3.42
CA LYS A 244 -10.74 -2.76 3.62
C LYS A 244 -10.69 -1.75 2.50
N ARG A 245 -11.15 -2.16 1.32
CA ARG A 245 -11.24 -1.33 0.13
C ARG A 245 -12.66 -1.37 -0.42
N LEU A 246 -13.26 -0.21 -0.57
CA LEU A 246 -14.57 -0.08 -1.23
C LEU A 246 -14.44 0.78 -2.48
N TYR A 247 -14.74 0.18 -3.63
CA TYR A 247 -14.72 0.80 -4.94
C TYR A 247 -16.13 1.14 -5.41
N LEU A 248 -16.62 2.32 -5.04
CA LEU A 248 -17.99 2.78 -5.24
C LEU A 248 -18.08 3.93 -6.25
N GLY A 249 -17.12 4.02 -7.18
CA GLY A 249 -17.10 5.08 -8.19
C GLY A 249 -18.15 4.92 -9.28
N GLY A 250 -18.71 6.02 -9.77
CA GLY A 250 -19.62 6.04 -10.93
C GLY A 250 -20.98 5.37 -10.69
N LYS A 251 -21.40 5.21 -9.43
CA LYS A 251 -22.64 4.50 -9.05
C LYS A 251 -23.87 5.40 -8.98
N GLY A 252 -23.70 6.72 -9.16
CA GLY A 252 -24.78 7.69 -9.08
C GLY A 252 -25.23 7.99 -7.64
N LEU A 253 -24.42 7.63 -6.64
CA LEU A 253 -24.75 7.78 -5.22
C LEU A 253 -24.99 9.24 -4.85
N VAL A 254 -26.02 9.48 -4.04
CA VAL A 254 -26.34 10.79 -3.44
C VAL A 254 -26.20 10.71 -1.93
N ASP A 255 -26.83 9.69 -1.32
CA ASP A 255 -26.74 9.36 0.10
C ASP A 255 -25.72 8.23 0.32
N ILE A 256 -24.78 8.47 1.25
CA ILE A 256 -23.77 7.50 1.66
C ILE A 256 -23.87 7.12 3.14
N SER A 257 -24.96 7.50 3.81
CA SER A 257 -25.22 7.13 5.20
C SER A 257 -25.15 5.62 5.48
N PRO A 258 -25.46 4.70 4.53
CA PRO A 258 -25.26 3.26 4.76
C PRO A 258 -23.83 2.86 5.08
N LEU A 259 -22.83 3.63 4.63
CA LEU A 259 -21.42 3.35 4.90
C LEU A 259 -21.02 3.50 6.37
N GLN A 260 -21.89 4.02 7.24
CA GLN A 260 -21.65 4.14 8.68
C GLN A 260 -21.29 2.82 9.37
N MET A 261 -21.65 1.68 8.77
CA MET A 261 -21.35 0.34 9.26
C MET A 261 -19.97 -0.16 8.82
N CYS A 262 -19.37 0.43 7.80
CA CYS A 262 -18.12 0.00 7.20
C CYS A 262 -16.91 0.64 7.92
N THR A 263 -16.81 0.43 9.24
CA THR A 263 -15.84 1.13 10.11
C THR A 263 -14.39 0.70 9.91
N GLU A 264 -14.17 -0.46 9.26
CA GLU A 264 -12.85 -1.03 9.03
C GLU A 264 -12.24 -0.64 7.68
N VAL A 265 -12.95 0.16 6.87
CA VAL A 265 -12.49 0.63 5.56
C VAL A 265 -11.25 1.50 5.71
N ARG A 266 -10.27 1.27 4.84
CA ARG A 266 -8.98 1.97 4.78
C ARG A 266 -8.79 2.73 3.49
N GLU A 267 -9.42 2.26 2.41
CA GLU A 267 -9.45 2.91 1.12
C GLU A 267 -10.88 2.97 0.60
N LEU A 268 -11.35 4.20 0.31
CA LEU A 268 -12.70 4.44 -0.15
C LEU A 268 -12.67 5.28 -1.43
N ILE A 269 -13.14 4.69 -2.53
CA ILE A 269 -13.28 5.37 -3.81
C ILE A 269 -14.76 5.69 -4.05
N LEU A 270 -15.10 6.97 -3.96
CA LEU A 270 -16.45 7.51 -4.19
C LEU A 270 -16.52 8.43 -5.42
N SER A 271 -15.48 8.42 -6.26
CA SER A 271 -15.35 9.29 -7.44
C SER A 271 -16.48 9.12 -8.46
N GLY A 272 -16.95 10.22 -9.06
CA GLY A 272 -17.95 10.19 -10.14
C GLY A 272 -19.37 9.90 -9.67
N ASN A 273 -19.72 10.29 -8.45
CA ASN A 273 -21.07 10.19 -7.91
C ASN A 273 -21.74 11.58 -7.85
N LYS A 274 -22.83 11.71 -7.08
CA LYS A 274 -23.61 12.94 -6.88
C LYS A 274 -23.66 13.31 -5.39
N ILE A 275 -22.58 13.02 -4.66
CA ILE A 275 -22.50 13.16 -3.21
C ILE A 275 -22.30 14.64 -2.86
N HIS A 276 -23.15 15.14 -1.97
CA HIS A 276 -23.08 16.51 -1.44
C HIS A 276 -22.68 16.56 0.03
N ASP A 277 -23.01 15.51 0.78
CA ASP A 277 -22.87 15.38 2.23
C ASP A 277 -22.05 14.12 2.53
N LEU A 278 -21.08 14.25 3.42
CA LEU A 278 -20.18 13.16 3.83
C LEU A 278 -20.67 12.42 5.09
N THR A 279 -21.87 12.74 5.58
CA THR A 279 -22.53 12.01 6.67
C THR A 279 -22.57 10.51 6.36
N GLY A 280 -22.14 9.69 7.32
CA GLY A 280 -21.91 8.25 7.18
C GLY A 280 -20.44 7.85 7.21
N LEU A 281 -19.50 8.78 7.01
CA LEU A 281 -18.06 8.51 7.04
C LEU A 281 -17.41 8.73 8.42
N GLU A 282 -18.14 9.28 9.40
CA GLU A 282 -17.61 9.71 10.69
C GLU A 282 -16.97 8.56 11.48
N ARG A 283 -17.45 7.33 11.29
CA ARG A 283 -16.95 6.17 12.06
C ARG A 283 -15.81 5.43 11.38
N MET A 284 -15.38 5.86 10.19
CA MET A 284 -14.27 5.24 9.47
C MET A 284 -12.91 5.70 10.00
N THR A 285 -12.67 5.53 11.30
CA THR A 285 -11.45 6.02 11.96
C THR A 285 -10.17 5.35 11.43
N ALA A 286 -10.29 4.20 10.76
CA ALA A 286 -9.18 3.51 10.09
C ALA A 286 -8.90 4.00 8.65
N LEU A 287 -9.69 4.94 8.11
CA LEU A 287 -9.58 5.40 6.73
C LEU A 287 -8.23 6.10 6.48
N LYS A 288 -7.54 5.67 5.42
CA LYS A 288 -6.23 6.19 4.99
C LYS A 288 -6.30 6.89 3.64
N LYS A 289 -7.17 6.43 2.74
CA LYS A 289 -7.31 6.96 1.39
C LYS A 289 -8.77 7.25 1.07
N LEU A 290 -9.05 8.47 0.60
CA LEU A 290 -10.39 8.90 0.23
C LEU A 290 -10.38 9.64 -1.10
N TYR A 291 -11.12 9.11 -2.08
CA TYR A 291 -11.23 9.71 -3.41
C TYR A 291 -12.68 10.17 -3.65
N LEU A 292 -12.85 11.48 -3.81
CA LEU A 292 -14.15 12.16 -3.98
C LEU A 292 -14.28 12.84 -5.35
N VAL A 293 -13.41 12.50 -6.32
CA VAL A 293 -13.31 13.19 -7.62
C VAL A 293 -14.67 13.33 -8.29
N ASN A 294 -14.98 14.48 -8.87
CA ASN A 294 -16.26 14.72 -9.57
C ASN A 294 -17.50 14.47 -8.67
N ASN A 295 -17.46 14.93 -7.42
CA ASN A 295 -18.65 15.01 -6.56
C ASN A 295 -18.90 16.46 -6.13
N PRO A 296 -20.16 16.89 -6.03
CA PRO A 296 -20.50 18.25 -5.60
C PRO A 296 -20.39 18.50 -4.08
N VAL A 297 -19.43 17.86 -3.40
CA VAL A 297 -19.11 18.01 -1.97
C VAL A 297 -18.58 19.42 -1.70
N GLN A 298 -19.03 20.04 -0.61
CA GLN A 298 -18.60 21.38 -0.19
C GLN A 298 -18.10 21.43 1.27
N ASP A 299 -18.58 20.53 2.13
CA ASP A 299 -18.31 20.51 3.56
C ASP A 299 -17.55 19.22 3.93
N LEU A 300 -16.39 19.36 4.59
CA LEU A 300 -15.59 18.24 5.09
C LEU A 300 -15.76 18.01 6.59
N THR A 301 -16.60 18.79 7.29
CA THR A 301 -16.88 18.65 8.72
C THR A 301 -17.12 17.20 9.17
N PRO A 302 -17.87 16.35 8.42
CA PRO A 302 -18.07 14.95 8.83
C PRO A 302 -16.81 14.08 8.89
N ILE A 303 -15.68 14.53 8.35
CA ILE A 303 -14.45 13.73 8.26
C ILE A 303 -13.20 14.39 8.86
N ILE A 304 -13.31 15.58 9.47
CA ILE A 304 -12.16 16.31 10.02
C ILE A 304 -11.42 15.52 11.13
N HIS A 305 -12.11 14.61 11.81
CA HIS A 305 -11.55 13.80 12.89
C HIS A 305 -10.89 12.50 12.41
N LEU A 306 -10.87 12.21 11.11
CA LEU A 306 -10.21 11.02 10.54
C LEU A 306 -8.67 11.18 10.55
N GLN A 307 -8.08 11.04 11.75
CA GLN A 307 -6.66 11.31 12.02
C GLN A 307 -5.66 10.42 11.26
N HIS A 308 -6.12 9.31 10.67
CA HIS A 308 -5.29 8.41 9.88
C HIS A 308 -5.38 8.64 8.36
N LEU A 309 -6.16 9.64 7.89
CA LEU A 309 -6.26 9.94 6.47
C LEU A 309 -4.92 10.51 5.95
N GLN A 310 -4.35 9.83 4.96
CA GLN A 310 -3.03 10.12 4.39
C GLN A 310 -3.12 10.59 2.93
N GLU A 311 -4.13 10.14 2.19
CA GLU A 311 -4.32 10.50 0.79
C GLU A 311 -5.76 10.94 0.56
N MET A 312 -5.92 12.13 -0.01
CA MET A 312 -7.22 12.68 -0.32
C MET A 312 -7.22 13.29 -1.71
N ASN A 313 -8.19 12.88 -2.53
CA ASN A 313 -8.44 13.51 -3.82
C ASN A 313 -9.82 14.17 -3.83
N ILE A 314 -9.82 15.50 -3.91
CA ILE A 314 -11.04 16.33 -3.98
C ILE A 314 -11.14 17.08 -5.31
N LYS A 315 -10.48 16.57 -6.36
CA LYS A 315 -10.54 17.16 -7.70
C LYS A 315 -11.98 17.30 -8.19
N HIS A 316 -12.29 18.43 -8.82
CA HIS A 316 -13.65 18.75 -9.30
C HIS A 316 -14.76 18.64 -8.22
N THR A 317 -14.45 19.06 -6.99
CA THR A 317 -15.46 19.26 -5.93
C THR A 317 -15.79 20.75 -5.74
N LYS A 318 -16.76 21.07 -4.86
CA LYS A 318 -17.16 22.45 -4.53
C LYS A 318 -16.46 23.02 -3.30
N ILE A 319 -15.45 22.33 -2.78
CA ILE A 319 -14.63 22.81 -1.67
C ILE A 319 -13.90 24.08 -2.12
N ASN A 320 -13.87 25.09 -1.24
CA ASN A 320 -13.44 26.45 -1.60
C ASN A 320 -12.39 27.06 -0.66
N ASN A 321 -11.99 26.35 0.39
CA ASN A 321 -10.93 26.78 1.31
C ASN A 321 -10.19 25.56 1.91
N LEU A 322 -9.07 25.82 2.59
CA LEU A 322 -8.21 24.79 3.18
C LEU A 322 -8.37 24.62 4.70
N SER A 323 -9.28 25.34 5.37
CA SER A 323 -9.29 25.41 6.84
C SER A 323 -9.67 24.10 7.53
N GLU A 324 -10.48 23.26 6.90
CA GLU A 324 -10.81 21.92 7.43
C GLU A 324 -9.71 20.90 7.13
N LEU A 325 -9.05 21.03 5.98
CA LEU A 325 -8.01 20.10 5.52
C LEU A 325 -6.72 20.20 6.35
N VAL A 326 -6.37 21.40 6.83
CA VAL A 326 -5.16 21.60 7.64
C VAL A 326 -5.22 20.91 9.01
N GLU A 327 -6.42 20.66 9.53
CA GLU A 327 -6.63 19.92 10.78
C GLU A 327 -6.32 18.41 10.64
N MET A 328 -6.25 17.90 9.40
CA MET A 328 -5.97 16.51 9.08
C MET A 328 -4.46 16.24 9.11
N SER A 329 -3.90 16.15 10.31
CA SER A 329 -2.44 16.13 10.58
C SER A 329 -1.64 14.98 9.93
N SER A 330 -2.31 13.96 9.40
CA SER A 330 -1.67 12.82 8.73
C SER A 330 -1.62 12.91 7.21
N LEU A 331 -2.20 13.95 6.60
CA LEU A 331 -2.32 14.06 5.15
C LEU A 331 -0.93 14.22 4.48
N LYS A 332 -0.61 13.28 3.59
CA LYS A 332 0.64 13.21 2.83
C LYS A 332 0.46 13.53 1.35
N LYS A 333 -0.71 13.19 0.79
CA LYS A 333 -1.02 13.43 -0.62
C LYS A 333 -2.36 14.13 -0.73
N LEU A 334 -2.37 15.22 -1.48
CA LEU A 334 -3.57 16.03 -1.66
C LEU A 334 -3.69 16.48 -3.12
N ASP A 335 -4.85 16.21 -3.71
CA ASP A 335 -5.24 16.77 -5.00
C ASP A 335 -6.41 17.73 -4.80
N ILE A 336 -6.15 19.01 -5.00
CA ILE A 336 -7.14 20.11 -4.97
C ILE A 336 -7.34 20.74 -6.35
N SER A 337 -6.89 20.09 -7.43
CA SER A 337 -7.06 20.59 -8.79
C SER A 337 -8.53 20.78 -9.16
N HIS A 338 -8.82 21.82 -9.94
CA HIS A 338 -10.19 22.18 -10.34
C HIS A 338 -11.22 22.29 -9.19
N THR A 339 -10.78 22.73 -8.01
CA THR A 339 -11.65 23.18 -6.92
C THR A 339 -11.87 24.69 -7.00
N SER A 340 -12.65 25.26 -6.07
CA SER A 340 -12.83 26.72 -5.95
C SER A 340 -11.86 27.35 -4.96
N ILE A 341 -10.80 26.63 -4.54
CA ILE A 341 -9.82 27.11 -3.58
C ILE A 341 -8.90 28.13 -4.24
N GLN A 342 -8.90 29.36 -3.73
CA GLN A 342 -8.07 30.46 -4.23
C GLN A 342 -6.95 30.84 -3.27
N ASP A 343 -7.22 30.79 -1.96
CA ASP A 343 -6.25 31.15 -0.92
C ASP A 343 -5.44 29.92 -0.49
N PHE A 344 -4.14 29.94 -0.79
CA PHE A 344 -3.18 28.89 -0.45
C PHE A 344 -2.36 29.21 0.80
N SER A 345 -2.68 30.29 1.53
CA SER A 345 -1.92 30.75 2.70
C SER A 345 -1.77 29.70 3.82
N LEU A 346 -2.67 28.71 3.86
CA LEU A 346 -2.64 27.60 4.82
C LEU A 346 -1.80 26.39 4.37
N LEU A 347 -1.40 26.28 3.09
CA LEU A 347 -0.59 25.15 2.61
C LEU A 347 0.70 24.90 3.42
N PRO A 348 1.45 25.92 3.86
CA PRO A 348 2.67 25.70 4.65
C PRO A 348 2.42 25.07 6.02
N GLN A 349 1.17 25.02 6.50
CA GLN A 349 0.83 24.41 7.79
C GLN A 349 0.70 22.88 7.70
N PHE A 350 0.61 22.30 6.50
CA PHE A 350 0.54 20.86 6.32
C PHE A 350 1.90 20.20 6.58
N GLN A 351 2.10 19.71 7.80
CA GLN A 351 3.41 19.23 8.26
C GLN A 351 3.89 17.95 7.56
N LYS A 352 2.99 17.12 7.03
CA LYS A 352 3.34 15.83 6.40
C LYS A 352 3.08 15.79 4.90
N LEU A 353 2.71 16.90 4.26
CA LEU A 353 2.37 16.93 2.84
C LEU A 353 3.62 16.70 1.97
N GLU A 354 3.61 15.61 1.20
CA GLU A 354 4.70 15.18 0.32
C GLU A 354 4.30 15.23 -1.17
N SER A 355 3.00 15.15 -1.49
CA SER A 355 2.50 15.24 -2.86
C SER A 355 1.33 16.21 -2.95
N LEU A 356 1.38 17.12 -3.92
CA LEU A 356 0.37 18.14 -4.14
C LEU A 356 0.03 18.27 -5.63
N SER A 357 -1.25 18.18 -5.95
CA SER A 357 -1.82 18.53 -7.26
C SER A 357 -2.72 19.75 -7.14
N VAL A 358 -2.44 20.78 -7.94
CA VAL A 358 -3.03 22.12 -7.83
C VAL A 358 -3.19 22.80 -9.18
N HIS A 359 -4.26 23.58 -9.32
CA HIS A 359 -4.35 24.56 -10.40
C HIS A 359 -3.75 25.90 -9.95
N ILE A 360 -2.90 26.51 -10.79
CA ILE A 360 -2.23 27.78 -10.49
C ILE A 360 -2.73 28.90 -11.40
N SER A 361 -3.21 29.96 -10.77
CA SER A 361 -3.87 31.10 -11.42
C SER A 361 -3.26 32.47 -11.09
N ASN A 362 -2.33 32.51 -10.13
CA ASN A 362 -1.64 33.72 -9.70
C ASN A 362 -0.31 33.42 -8.98
N ARG A 363 0.47 34.47 -8.74
CA ARG A 363 1.80 34.39 -8.10
C ARG A 363 1.75 34.08 -6.60
N GLU A 364 0.70 34.50 -5.89
CA GLU A 364 0.55 34.29 -4.45
C GLU A 364 0.44 32.79 -4.13
N GLN A 365 -0.25 32.04 -4.99
CA GLN A 365 -0.36 30.58 -4.91
C GLN A 365 1.00 29.88 -5.01
N LEU A 366 1.84 30.26 -5.99
CA LEU A 366 3.21 29.73 -6.11
C LEU A 366 4.07 30.08 -4.90
N TYR A 367 3.97 31.31 -4.41
CA TYR A 367 4.72 31.74 -3.24
C TYR A 367 4.33 30.94 -1.99
N ALA A 368 3.04 30.63 -1.79
CA ALA A 368 2.59 29.77 -0.70
C ALA A 368 3.13 28.34 -0.83
N ILE A 369 3.06 27.75 -2.03
CA ILE A 369 3.60 26.40 -2.31
C ILE A 369 5.10 26.34 -2.04
N SER A 370 5.85 27.38 -2.38
CA SER A 370 7.31 27.45 -2.16
C SER A 370 7.75 27.34 -0.70
N LYS A 371 6.81 27.42 0.25
CA LYS A 371 7.03 27.30 1.70
C LYS A 371 6.62 25.94 2.27
N VAL A 372 6.22 24.98 1.42
CA VAL A 372 5.88 23.62 1.83
C VAL A 372 7.15 22.76 1.81
N ASP A 373 7.89 22.74 2.93
CA ASP A 373 9.25 22.20 3.01
C ASP A 373 9.37 20.67 2.82
N ASN A 374 8.26 19.93 2.89
CA ASN A 374 8.23 18.46 2.79
C ASN A 374 7.82 17.93 1.43
N LEU A 375 7.52 18.81 0.47
CA LEU A 375 7.01 18.43 -0.83
C LEU A 375 8.08 17.68 -1.66
N LYS A 376 7.72 16.47 -2.11
CA LYS A 376 8.52 15.59 -2.97
C LYS A 376 7.96 15.52 -4.39
N HIS A 377 6.64 15.65 -4.54
CA HIS A 377 5.96 15.60 -5.83
C HIS A 377 5.02 16.80 -5.97
N LEU A 378 5.12 17.51 -7.09
CA LEU A 378 4.29 18.68 -7.38
C LEU A 378 3.73 18.59 -8.79
N TYR A 379 2.41 18.58 -8.89
CA TYR A 379 1.67 18.61 -10.14
C TYR A 379 0.96 19.96 -10.28
N ILE A 380 1.32 20.72 -11.31
CA ILE A 380 0.80 22.06 -11.58
C ILE A 380 -0.05 22.02 -12.85
N LEU A 381 -1.34 22.34 -12.73
CA LEU A 381 -2.23 22.54 -13.87
C LEU A 381 -2.36 24.03 -14.15
N GLY A 382 -1.91 24.44 -15.34
CA GLY A 382 -1.94 25.83 -15.75
C GLY A 382 -1.01 26.74 -14.94
N LEU A 383 -0.69 27.89 -15.53
CA LEU A 383 0.14 28.95 -14.95
C LEU A 383 -0.42 30.31 -15.39
N GLU A 384 -1.73 30.51 -15.20
CA GLU A 384 -2.39 31.74 -15.64
C GLU A 384 -1.83 32.92 -14.85
N ASN A 385 -1.54 34.04 -15.53
CA ASN A 385 -1.01 35.26 -14.90
C ASN A 385 0.28 35.08 -14.07
N VAL A 386 1.07 34.06 -14.37
CA VAL A 386 2.38 33.81 -13.75
C VAL A 386 3.49 34.22 -14.72
N SER A 387 4.44 35.02 -14.25
CA SER A 387 5.65 35.34 -15.03
C SER A 387 6.78 34.34 -14.78
N GLU A 388 7.77 34.31 -15.66
CA GLU A 388 8.99 33.52 -15.47
C GLU A 388 9.74 33.87 -14.17
N LEU A 389 9.64 35.12 -13.70
CA LEU A 389 10.24 35.56 -12.45
C LEU A 389 9.50 35.00 -11.24
N ASP A 390 8.20 34.78 -11.35
CA ASP A 390 7.41 34.20 -10.26
C ASP A 390 7.74 32.70 -10.09
N LEU A 391 8.09 31.98 -11.15
CA LEU A 391 8.53 30.58 -11.08
C LEU A 391 9.84 30.40 -10.31
N LEU A 392 10.66 31.46 -10.15
CA LEU A 392 11.91 31.38 -9.38
C LEU A 392 11.71 30.94 -7.94
N VAL A 393 10.52 31.16 -7.36
CA VAL A 393 10.24 30.71 -5.98
C VAL A 393 10.29 29.20 -5.82
N LEU A 394 10.06 28.44 -6.91
CA LEU A 394 10.10 26.97 -6.88
C LEU A 394 11.51 26.42 -6.62
N GLN A 395 12.56 27.22 -6.79
CA GLN A 395 13.93 26.83 -6.44
C GLN A 395 14.10 26.54 -4.93
N ASN A 396 13.19 27.02 -4.09
CA ASN A 396 13.22 26.82 -2.64
C ASN A 396 12.79 25.39 -2.23
N LEU A 397 12.14 24.63 -3.13
CA LEU A 397 11.64 23.28 -2.88
C LEU A 397 12.77 22.25 -2.98
N ASN A 398 13.65 22.23 -1.99
CA ASN A 398 14.88 21.42 -2.00
C ASN A 398 14.68 19.91 -1.80
N LYS A 399 13.46 19.47 -1.46
CA LYS A 399 13.09 18.05 -1.36
C LYS A 399 12.30 17.54 -2.57
N LEU A 400 12.02 18.42 -3.53
CA LEU A 400 11.22 18.07 -4.70
C LEU A 400 12.00 17.11 -5.58
N ILE A 401 11.41 15.95 -5.85
CA ILE A 401 11.94 14.87 -6.67
C ILE A 401 11.29 14.90 -8.05
N THR A 402 9.97 15.09 -8.08
CA THR A 402 9.18 15.11 -9.32
C THR A 402 8.43 16.42 -9.42
N ILE A 403 8.49 17.04 -10.60
CA ILE A 403 7.60 18.14 -10.95
C ILE A 403 6.95 17.88 -12.30
N GLU A 404 5.66 18.15 -12.37
CA GLU A 404 4.88 17.99 -13.58
C GLU A 404 4.07 19.26 -13.86
N PHE A 405 4.09 19.67 -15.13
CA PHE A 405 3.30 20.78 -15.63
C PHE A 405 2.32 20.26 -16.67
N GLU A 406 1.05 20.53 -16.45
CA GLU A 406 -0.04 20.26 -17.39
C GLU A 406 -0.57 21.58 -17.96
N ASN A 407 -0.92 21.58 -19.25
CA ASN A 407 -1.71 22.65 -19.87
C ASN A 407 -1.14 24.06 -19.61
N SER A 408 0.18 24.20 -19.78
CA SER A 408 0.94 25.39 -19.37
C SER A 408 1.75 26.00 -20.51
N PHE A 409 2.02 27.31 -20.39
CA PHE A 409 2.97 28.03 -21.25
C PHE A 409 4.11 28.58 -20.38
N ILE A 410 5.33 28.11 -20.62
CA ILE A 410 6.49 28.38 -19.80
C ILE A 410 7.54 29.06 -20.66
N ALA A 411 7.99 30.25 -20.25
CA ALA A 411 9.04 30.94 -20.99
C ALA A 411 10.39 30.24 -20.86
N ASN A 412 10.76 29.84 -19.64
CA ASN A 412 11.97 29.09 -19.36
C ASN A 412 11.88 28.34 -18.02
N LEU A 413 12.82 27.43 -17.80
CA LEU A 413 12.93 26.62 -16.57
C LEU A 413 14.18 26.97 -15.75
N TYR A 414 14.67 28.22 -15.80
CA TYR A 414 15.91 28.62 -15.10
C TYR A 414 15.85 28.45 -13.57
N CYS A 415 14.64 28.46 -12.99
CA CYS A 415 14.39 28.16 -11.58
C CYS A 415 14.92 26.78 -11.14
N PHE A 416 15.06 25.82 -12.06
CA PHE A 416 15.55 24.47 -11.76
C PHE A 416 17.00 24.22 -12.15
N GLN A 417 17.67 25.19 -12.80
CA GLN A 417 19.02 24.99 -13.35
C GLN A 417 20.05 24.52 -12.30
N HIS A 418 19.90 24.96 -11.05
CA HIS A 418 20.80 24.61 -9.94
C HIS A 418 20.20 23.61 -8.95
N ASN A 419 18.97 23.14 -9.20
CA ASN A 419 18.32 22.17 -8.34
C ASN A 419 19.00 20.79 -8.51
N ALA A 420 19.31 20.15 -7.38
CA ALA A 420 19.95 18.83 -7.33
C ALA A 420 19.01 17.70 -6.87
N SER A 421 17.82 18.03 -6.37
CA SER A 421 16.86 17.07 -5.86
C SER A 421 15.90 16.56 -6.95
N ILE A 422 15.50 17.43 -7.87
CA ILE A 422 14.57 17.13 -8.95
C ILE A 422 15.24 16.15 -9.90
N GLN A 423 14.61 14.99 -10.01
CA GLN A 423 15.02 13.88 -10.86
C GLN A 423 14.09 13.73 -12.06
N ASN A 424 12.79 13.98 -11.89
CA ASN A 424 11.81 13.68 -12.92
C ASN A 424 11.04 14.96 -13.27
N ILE A 425 11.04 15.32 -14.55
CA ILE A 425 10.24 16.41 -15.09
C ILE A 425 9.29 15.83 -16.13
N LYS A 426 7.99 16.06 -15.93
CA LYS A 426 6.96 15.71 -16.91
C LYS A 426 6.25 16.96 -17.41
N LEU A 427 6.05 17.04 -18.72
CA LEU A 427 5.35 18.12 -19.38
C LEU A 427 4.21 17.50 -20.20
N THR A 428 2.97 17.82 -19.83
CA THR A 428 1.77 17.38 -20.55
C THR A 428 1.06 18.59 -21.14
N ASP A 429 0.76 18.55 -22.45
CA ASP A 429 0.11 19.65 -23.19
C ASP A 429 0.73 21.03 -22.87
N THR A 430 2.05 21.04 -22.70
CA THR A 430 2.80 22.20 -22.19
C THR A 430 3.82 22.66 -23.22
N LYS A 431 3.90 23.97 -23.41
CA LYS A 431 4.90 24.59 -24.28
C LYS A 431 5.97 25.30 -23.46
N VAL A 432 7.23 24.95 -23.69
CA VAL A 432 8.42 25.62 -23.12
C VAL A 432 9.16 26.36 -24.24
N MET A 433 9.34 27.67 -24.12
CA MET A 433 10.08 28.44 -25.13
C MET A 433 11.61 28.26 -25.04
N ASP A 434 12.14 28.08 -23.83
CA ASP A 434 13.58 27.87 -23.62
C ASP A 434 13.85 26.76 -22.59
N GLY A 435 14.29 25.61 -23.08
CA GLY A 435 14.69 24.43 -22.33
C GLY A 435 16.16 24.37 -21.94
N ALA A 436 16.98 25.41 -22.22
CA ALA A 436 18.42 25.36 -21.99
C ALA A 436 18.82 25.10 -20.52
N ALA A 437 17.94 25.40 -19.57
CA ALA A 437 18.12 25.08 -18.16
C ALA A 437 18.19 23.57 -17.90
N LEU A 438 17.40 22.77 -18.62
CA LEU A 438 17.31 21.30 -18.47
C LEU A 438 18.66 20.63 -18.76
N GLY A 439 19.36 21.09 -19.82
CA GLY A 439 20.69 20.61 -20.18
C GLY A 439 21.79 20.90 -19.13
N LYS A 440 21.50 21.73 -18.12
CA LYS A 440 22.45 22.11 -17.06
C LYS A 440 22.10 21.54 -15.69
N MET A 441 20.93 20.92 -15.54
CA MET A 441 20.51 20.31 -14.30
C MET A 441 21.45 19.15 -13.93
N LYS A 442 21.79 19.03 -12.64
CA LYS A 442 22.64 17.95 -12.15
C LYS A 442 21.87 16.72 -11.66
N GLY A 443 20.59 16.92 -11.32
CA GLY A 443 19.73 15.88 -10.76
C GLY A 443 18.78 15.23 -11.77
N LEU A 444 18.52 15.85 -12.92
CA LEU A 444 17.51 15.41 -13.89
C LEU A 444 17.87 14.03 -14.45
N LYS A 445 17.09 13.00 -14.12
CA LYS A 445 17.19 11.62 -14.61
C LYS A 445 16.16 11.30 -15.68
N GLU A 446 14.95 11.84 -15.59
CA GLU A 446 13.87 11.53 -16.52
C GLU A 446 13.18 12.81 -17.01
N LEU A 447 12.97 12.87 -18.34
CA LEU A 447 12.18 13.90 -19.00
C LEU A 447 11.10 13.22 -19.85
N GLU A 448 9.83 13.47 -19.50
CA GLU A 448 8.66 13.00 -20.27
C GLU A 448 7.93 14.18 -20.92
N LEU A 449 7.72 14.10 -22.23
CA LEU A 449 6.99 15.07 -23.05
C LEU A 449 5.75 14.40 -23.67
N ASP A 450 4.57 14.69 -23.13
CA ASP A 450 3.29 14.17 -23.61
C ASP A 450 2.45 15.30 -24.22
N GLY A 451 2.33 15.37 -25.55
CA GLY A 451 1.73 16.54 -26.21
C GLY A 451 2.49 17.86 -25.96
N ALA A 452 3.70 17.80 -25.41
CA ALA A 452 4.50 18.95 -25.02
C ALA A 452 5.58 19.31 -26.05
N THR A 453 5.99 20.58 -26.07
CA THR A 453 7.03 21.09 -26.98
C THR A 453 8.05 21.93 -26.22
N ILE A 454 9.31 21.84 -26.66
CA ILE A 454 10.41 22.70 -26.21
C ILE A 454 11.06 23.28 -27.46
N ASP A 455 11.06 24.60 -27.64
CA ASP A 455 11.48 25.22 -28.92
C ASP A 455 12.96 24.96 -29.25
N ASN A 456 13.83 24.76 -28.25
CA ASN A 456 15.26 24.43 -28.37
C ASN A 456 15.61 23.08 -27.70
N LEU A 457 14.80 22.06 -27.97
CA LEU A 457 14.89 20.73 -27.34
C LEU A 457 16.30 20.13 -27.41
N GLU A 458 17.06 20.34 -28.49
CA GLU A 458 18.43 19.82 -28.66
C GLU A 458 19.40 20.24 -27.54
N THR A 459 19.10 21.33 -26.82
CA THR A 459 19.91 21.78 -25.69
C THR A 459 19.94 20.78 -24.53
N ILE A 460 18.95 19.89 -24.43
CA ILE A 460 18.94 18.84 -23.39
C ILE A 460 20.08 17.84 -23.56
N CYS A 461 20.65 17.71 -24.76
CA CYS A 461 21.80 16.83 -25.02
C CYS A 461 23.06 17.23 -24.24
N CYS A 462 23.10 18.46 -23.70
CA CYS A 462 24.15 18.88 -22.77
C CYS A 462 24.00 18.27 -21.37
N SER A 463 22.86 17.65 -21.04
CA SER A 463 22.60 17.07 -19.73
C SER A 463 23.51 15.88 -19.45
N ARG A 464 24.23 15.95 -18.33
CA ARG A 464 25.11 14.87 -17.87
C ARG A 464 24.38 13.83 -17.00
N SER A 465 23.15 14.12 -16.57
CA SER A 465 22.41 13.27 -15.63
C SER A 465 21.19 12.58 -16.24
N LEU A 466 20.66 13.07 -17.38
CA LEU A 466 19.43 12.53 -17.97
C LEU A 466 19.60 11.06 -18.38
N GLU A 467 18.89 10.13 -17.80
CA GLU A 467 19.01 8.70 -18.11
C GLU A 467 17.91 8.24 -19.08
N ILE A 468 16.71 8.79 -18.93
CA ILE A 468 15.50 8.37 -19.65
C ILE A 468 14.88 9.59 -20.34
N PHE A 469 14.52 9.42 -21.62
CA PHE A 469 13.72 10.39 -22.36
C PHE A 469 12.49 9.70 -22.96
N THR A 470 11.32 10.22 -22.64
CA THR A 470 10.05 9.79 -23.24
C THR A 470 9.44 10.96 -23.99
N GLY A 471 9.11 10.78 -25.27
CA GLY A 471 8.51 11.82 -26.10
C GLY A 471 7.92 11.27 -27.38
N SER A 472 7.55 12.14 -28.31
CA SER A 472 7.07 11.71 -29.62
C SER A 472 8.18 11.08 -30.47
N PHE A 473 7.80 10.34 -31.51
CA PHE A 473 8.79 9.78 -32.45
C PHE A 473 9.68 10.87 -33.07
N GLU A 474 9.13 12.02 -33.45
CA GLU A 474 9.90 13.14 -34.02
C GLU A 474 10.97 13.66 -33.05
N GLN A 475 10.62 13.78 -31.77
CA GLN A 475 11.55 14.22 -30.72
C GLN A 475 12.63 13.18 -30.46
N PHE A 476 12.26 11.90 -30.38
CA PHE A 476 13.22 10.80 -30.34
C PHE A 476 14.17 10.85 -31.54
N TYR A 477 13.65 10.95 -32.75
CA TYR A 477 14.43 10.93 -33.98
C TYR A 477 15.43 12.10 -34.05
N MET A 478 15.05 13.27 -33.54
CA MET A 478 15.93 14.43 -33.40
C MET A 478 17.10 14.19 -32.43
N LEU A 479 16.85 13.43 -31.36
CA LEU A 479 17.77 13.32 -30.22
C LEU A 479 18.63 12.05 -30.22
N LYS A 480 18.20 10.97 -30.90
CA LYS A 480 18.78 9.62 -30.80
C LYS A 480 20.29 9.50 -31.05
N GLU A 481 20.87 10.43 -31.81
CA GLU A 481 22.30 10.48 -32.13
C GLU A 481 23.03 11.69 -31.54
N SER A 482 22.32 12.52 -30.77
CA SER A 482 22.82 13.80 -30.28
C SER A 482 23.48 13.71 -28.89
N PHE A 483 23.32 12.59 -28.20
CA PHE A 483 23.95 12.33 -26.91
C PHE A 483 25.31 11.62 -27.06
N ASP A 484 26.27 11.99 -26.22
CA ASP A 484 27.60 11.37 -26.15
C ASP A 484 27.63 10.08 -25.31
N ARG A 485 26.47 9.63 -24.85
CA ARG A 485 26.24 8.49 -23.96
C ARG A 485 24.90 7.83 -24.25
N LYS A 486 24.71 6.61 -23.76
CA LYS A 486 23.43 5.89 -23.90
C LYS A 486 22.33 6.59 -23.08
N ILE A 487 21.18 6.78 -23.71
CA ILE A 487 19.93 7.27 -23.14
C ILE A 487 18.87 6.22 -23.41
N ASP A 488 18.01 5.98 -22.43
CA ASP A 488 16.86 5.09 -22.58
C ASP A 488 15.73 5.82 -23.33
N PHE A 489 15.39 5.29 -24.52
CA PHE A 489 14.27 5.71 -25.36
C PHE A 489 13.24 4.58 -25.52
N SER A 490 13.16 3.63 -24.58
CA SER A 490 12.29 2.45 -24.63
C SER A 490 10.79 2.76 -24.58
N LYS A 491 10.41 4.02 -24.38
CA LYS A 491 9.03 4.49 -24.39
C LYS A 491 8.88 5.67 -25.36
N ILE A 492 7.93 5.54 -26.28
CA ILE A 492 7.50 6.60 -27.19
C ILE A 492 6.03 6.91 -26.92
N ILE A 493 5.68 8.19 -26.95
CA ILE A 493 4.30 8.68 -26.81
C ILE A 493 3.73 9.00 -28.19
N GLY A 494 2.48 8.60 -28.40
CA GLY A 494 1.76 8.81 -29.66
C GLY A 494 1.84 7.63 -30.62
N GLU A 495 1.24 7.80 -31.79
CA GLU A 495 1.23 6.77 -32.83
C GLU A 495 2.53 6.80 -33.64
N MET A 496 2.94 5.62 -34.11
CA MET A 496 4.05 5.43 -35.05
C MET A 496 3.56 4.64 -36.26
N THR A 497 4.01 5.05 -37.43
CA THR A 497 3.93 4.23 -38.65
C THR A 497 4.74 2.94 -38.49
N GLU A 498 4.58 2.00 -39.43
CA GLU A 498 5.38 0.77 -39.43
C GLU A 498 6.88 1.09 -39.65
N GLU A 499 7.20 2.00 -40.56
CA GLU A 499 8.57 2.44 -40.85
C GLU A 499 9.25 3.08 -39.62
N GLU A 500 8.54 3.95 -38.91
CA GLU A 500 9.04 4.59 -37.69
C GLU A 500 9.28 3.57 -36.57
N ARG A 501 8.40 2.57 -36.44
CA ARG A 501 8.57 1.47 -35.49
C ARG A 501 9.81 0.64 -35.78
N GLU A 502 10.10 0.35 -37.05
CA GLU A 502 11.33 -0.36 -37.42
C GLU A 502 12.58 0.44 -37.02
N ILE A 503 12.61 1.74 -37.31
CA ILE A 503 13.72 2.65 -36.95
C ILE A 503 13.92 2.68 -35.43
N TRP A 504 12.84 2.84 -34.68
CA TRP A 504 12.89 2.90 -33.22
C TRP A 504 13.33 1.56 -32.61
N HIS A 505 12.74 0.44 -33.07
CA HIS A 505 13.14 -0.90 -32.60
C HIS A 505 14.61 -1.19 -32.84
N GLN A 506 15.15 -0.80 -34.00
CA GLN A 506 16.57 -0.99 -34.28
C GLN A 506 17.44 -0.25 -33.26
N HIS A 507 17.09 1.00 -32.93
CA HIS A 507 17.86 1.80 -31.97
C HIS A 507 17.80 1.24 -30.54
N VAL A 508 16.62 0.79 -30.08
CA VAL A 508 16.46 0.29 -28.70
C VAL A 508 17.14 -1.06 -28.48
N MET A 509 17.32 -1.86 -29.54
CA MET A 509 17.97 -3.17 -29.47
C MET A 509 19.50 -3.11 -29.55
N ASP A 510 20.06 -1.99 -30.03
CA ASP A 510 21.50 -1.69 -30.06
C ASP A 510 21.98 -1.08 -28.71
#